data_AF-A0A2S5R522-F1
#
_entry.id   AF-A0A2S5R522-F1
#
_cell.length_a   1.000
_cell.length_b   1.000
_cell.length_c   1.000
_cell.angle_alpha   90.00
_cell.angle_beta   90.00
_cell.angle_gamma   90.00
#
_symmetry.space_group_name_H-M   'P 1'
#
loop_
_entity.id
_entity.type
_entity.pdbx_description
1 polymer ?
#
loop_
_entity_poly.entity_id
_entity_poly.type
_entity_poly.pdbx_seq_one_letter_code
_entity_poly.pdbx_strand_id
1 'polypeptide(L)'
;MKEFGFLQYPLEASFLNVKIQPINNHSEGLEWLKKNTNKDGYFYPPQFATYTIDSRTGKTKTKVENSDRPARVYHIPSSHKIEIENPVCIQNEPFTDEALIVYLLAYLYGTRLQISDWKFEGRIPIKPVNNISITEDAIIHFLSHVYNWWRKLTQSQRTKFANILYVHNRANSLEWDWDMFLHQYMVFDALYALHSEFNPPAQTPKLKERLNILCREYSIDNADLINDIYKARNELFHEAMWVEFSTIGFGSSNQNAYQLPHHLI
;
A
#
# COMPACT_ATOMS: atom_id res chain seq x y z
N MET A 1 4.63 -18.37 -12.98
CA MET A 1 5.20 -17.03 -13.24
C MET A 1 4.08 -16.00 -13.20
N LYS A 2 4.25 -14.94 -12.42
CA LYS A 2 3.30 -13.83 -12.30
C LYS A 2 3.98 -12.52 -12.65
N GLU A 3 3.22 -11.56 -13.16
CA GLU A 3 3.72 -10.20 -13.40
C GLU A 3 3.21 -9.24 -12.33
N PHE A 4 3.95 -8.15 -12.10
CA PHE A 4 3.55 -7.09 -11.19
C PHE A 4 4.11 -5.73 -11.65
N GLY A 5 3.51 -4.65 -11.18
CA GLY A 5 4.00 -3.32 -11.53
C GLY A 5 3.33 -2.17 -10.79
N PHE A 6 3.80 -0.94 -10.99
CA PHE A 6 4.99 -0.58 -11.76
C PHE A 6 6.13 -0.20 -10.81
N LEU A 7 7.16 -1.04 -10.75
CA LEU A 7 8.40 -0.74 -10.04
C LEU A 7 9.36 -0.05 -11.02
N GLN A 8 9.72 1.20 -10.71
CA GLN A 8 10.55 2.03 -11.59
C GLN A 8 11.97 1.50 -11.76
N TYR A 9 12.52 0.91 -10.70
CA TYR A 9 13.88 0.38 -10.70
C TYR A 9 13.89 -1.00 -11.37
N PRO A 10 14.78 -1.25 -12.35
CA PRO A 10 14.85 -2.53 -13.06
C PRO A 10 15.59 -3.58 -12.21
N LEU A 11 15.00 -3.93 -11.07
CA LEU A 11 15.59 -4.84 -10.09
C LEU A 11 15.69 -6.27 -10.66
N GLU A 12 16.89 -6.82 -10.65
CA GLU A 12 17.13 -8.24 -10.89
C GLU A 12 17.57 -8.91 -9.58
N ALA A 13 16.76 -9.85 -9.10
CA ALA A 13 17.04 -10.51 -7.82
C ALA A 13 16.83 -12.01 -7.92
N SER A 14 17.68 -12.77 -7.22
CA SER A 14 17.49 -14.20 -7.02
C SER A 14 17.86 -14.59 -5.60
N PHE A 15 16.94 -15.25 -4.90
CA PHE A 15 17.12 -15.70 -3.52
C PHE A 15 16.12 -16.81 -3.18
N LEU A 16 16.53 -17.85 -2.45
CA LEU A 16 15.61 -18.88 -1.90
C LEU A 16 14.57 -19.44 -2.91
N ASN A 17 15.01 -19.70 -4.14
CA ASN A 17 14.19 -20.14 -5.28
C ASN A 17 13.15 -19.12 -5.77
N VAL A 18 13.28 -17.87 -5.38
CA VAL A 18 12.59 -16.71 -5.94
C VAL A 18 13.49 -16.08 -6.98
N LYS A 19 12.91 -15.70 -8.11
CA LYS A 19 13.56 -14.95 -9.18
C LYS A 19 12.66 -13.79 -9.58
N ILE A 20 13.23 -12.59 -9.57
CA ILE A 20 12.58 -11.34 -9.96
C ILE A 20 13.38 -10.75 -11.10
N GLN A 21 12.70 -10.39 -12.19
CA GLN A 21 13.34 -9.78 -13.35
C GLN A 21 12.43 -8.73 -13.97
N PRO A 22 12.99 -7.65 -14.55
CA PRO A 22 12.24 -6.74 -15.41
C PRO A 22 11.64 -7.49 -16.60
N ILE A 23 10.49 -7.02 -17.08
CA ILE A 23 9.92 -7.48 -18.35
C ILE A 23 10.63 -6.79 -19.53
N ASN A 24 10.55 -7.39 -20.72
CA ASN A 24 11.27 -6.90 -21.90
C ASN A 24 10.95 -5.44 -22.28
N ASN A 25 9.73 -4.98 -22.01
CA ASN A 25 9.25 -3.63 -22.30
C ASN A 25 9.24 -2.71 -21.06
N HIS A 26 10.07 -2.99 -20.04
CA HIS A 26 10.17 -2.16 -18.82
C HIS A 26 10.42 -0.68 -19.15
N SER A 27 11.40 -0.38 -20.02
CA SER A 27 11.73 1.00 -20.40
C SER A 27 10.57 1.75 -21.04
N GLU A 28 9.81 1.10 -21.93
CA GLU A 28 8.62 1.70 -22.56
C GLU A 28 7.52 1.97 -21.54
N GLY A 29 7.28 1.02 -20.64
CA GLY A 29 6.33 1.17 -19.54
C GLY A 29 6.71 2.29 -18.58
N LEU A 30 8.00 2.47 -18.31
CA LEU A 30 8.51 3.54 -17.45
C LEU A 30 8.29 4.92 -18.08
N GLU A 31 8.56 5.06 -19.38
CA GLU A 31 8.29 6.31 -20.11
C GLU A 31 6.79 6.62 -20.19
N TRP A 32 5.96 5.61 -20.40
CA TRP A 32 4.51 5.76 -20.30
C TRP A 32 4.09 6.22 -18.90
N LEU A 33 4.63 5.60 -17.84
CA LEU A 33 4.30 5.95 -16.47
C LEU A 33 4.68 7.40 -16.16
N LYS A 34 5.91 7.81 -16.50
CA LYS A 34 6.40 9.20 -16.31
C LYS A 34 5.50 10.21 -17.03
N LYS A 35 5.08 9.92 -18.27
CA LYS A 35 4.19 10.78 -19.05
C LYS A 35 2.82 10.97 -18.41
N ASN A 36 2.30 9.95 -17.72
CA ASN A 36 0.97 9.97 -17.09
C ASN A 36 1.01 10.27 -15.57
N THR A 37 2.20 10.43 -14.99
CA THR A 37 2.37 10.79 -13.58
C THR A 37 2.22 12.30 -13.40
N ASN A 38 1.51 12.71 -12.36
CA ASN A 38 1.30 14.13 -12.06
C ASN A 38 2.54 14.72 -11.39
N LYS A 39 2.68 16.05 -11.47
CA LYS A 39 3.89 16.76 -10.96
C LYS A 39 4.14 16.56 -9.47
N ASP A 40 3.06 16.37 -8.71
CA ASP A 40 3.07 16.04 -7.28
C ASP A 40 3.63 14.65 -6.96
N GLY A 41 3.93 13.84 -7.98
CA GLY A 41 4.53 12.52 -7.83
C GLY A 41 3.53 11.37 -7.73
N TYR A 42 2.24 11.63 -7.99
CA TYR A 42 1.20 10.61 -7.95
C TYR A 42 0.63 10.28 -9.35
N PHE A 43 0.29 9.01 -9.53
CA PHE A 43 -0.60 8.58 -10.61
C PHE A 43 -2.03 8.52 -10.07
N TYR A 44 -2.92 9.37 -10.58
CA TYR A 44 -4.32 9.42 -10.16
C TYR A 44 -5.17 8.41 -10.93
N PRO A 45 -6.30 7.94 -10.37
CA PRO A 45 -7.21 7.07 -11.08
C PRO A 45 -7.66 7.67 -12.43
N PRO A 46 -7.69 6.89 -13.52
CA PRO A 46 -8.21 7.36 -14.80
C PRO A 46 -9.71 7.66 -14.72
N GLN A 47 -10.23 8.53 -15.58
CA GLN A 47 -11.66 8.75 -15.69
C GLN A 47 -12.34 7.59 -16.45
N PHE A 48 -13.54 7.20 -16.01
CA PHE A 48 -14.40 6.28 -16.74
C PHE A 48 -15.83 6.81 -16.81
N ALA A 49 -16.56 6.35 -17.83
CA ALA A 49 -17.97 6.64 -18.02
C ALA A 49 -18.82 5.37 -17.92
N THR A 50 -20.09 5.55 -17.60
CA THR A 50 -21.08 4.46 -17.64
C THR A 50 -21.63 4.33 -19.04
N TYR A 51 -21.77 3.10 -19.54
CA TYR A 51 -22.39 2.82 -20.83
C TYR A 51 -23.58 1.89 -20.66
N THR A 52 -24.63 2.12 -21.44
CA THR A 52 -25.75 1.19 -21.56
C THR A 52 -25.32 -0.02 -22.35
N ILE A 53 -25.82 -1.19 -21.95
CA ILE A 53 -25.56 -2.46 -22.61
C ILE A 53 -26.88 -2.93 -23.22
N ASP A 54 -26.83 -3.40 -24.46
CA ASP A 54 -27.95 -4.10 -25.08
C ASP A 54 -28.15 -5.44 -24.38
N SER A 55 -29.29 -5.62 -23.71
CA SER A 55 -29.55 -6.80 -22.87
C SER A 55 -29.65 -8.11 -23.65
N ARG A 56 -29.85 -8.08 -24.98
CA ARG A 56 -29.92 -9.27 -25.83
C ARG A 56 -28.57 -9.67 -26.40
N THR A 57 -27.72 -8.70 -26.71
CA THR A 57 -26.42 -8.94 -27.39
C THR A 57 -25.21 -8.74 -26.50
N GLY A 58 -25.37 -8.15 -25.31
CA GLY A 58 -24.28 -7.78 -24.41
C GLY A 58 -23.38 -6.66 -24.94
N LYS A 59 -23.72 -6.03 -26.07
CA LYS A 59 -22.90 -4.99 -26.70
C LYS A 59 -23.17 -3.62 -26.10
N THR A 60 -22.11 -2.85 -25.91
CA THR A 60 -22.14 -1.44 -25.49
C THR A 60 -22.90 -0.61 -26.52
N LYS A 61 -23.87 0.20 -26.07
CA LYS A 61 -24.77 0.96 -26.96
C LYS A 61 -24.52 2.46 -26.90
N THR A 62 -24.77 3.09 -25.75
CA THR A 62 -24.61 4.55 -25.59
C THR A 62 -23.95 4.90 -24.27
N LYS A 63 -23.07 5.92 -24.29
CA LYS A 63 -22.55 6.54 -23.07
C LYS A 63 -23.72 7.21 -22.33
N VAL A 64 -23.82 6.97 -21.02
CA VAL A 64 -24.77 7.68 -20.15
C VAL A 64 -24.24 9.10 -19.94
N GLU A 65 -25.09 10.09 -20.17
CA GLU A 65 -24.74 11.51 -20.00
C GLU A 65 -24.31 11.81 -18.56
N ASN A 66 -23.33 12.70 -18.38
CA ASN A 66 -22.82 13.15 -17.08
C ASN A 66 -22.39 11.99 -16.14
N SER A 67 -21.88 10.90 -16.71
CA SER A 67 -21.44 9.72 -15.96
C SER A 67 -19.93 9.58 -15.82
N ASP A 68 -19.15 10.57 -16.30
CA ASP A 68 -17.70 10.60 -16.14
C ASP A 68 -17.33 10.77 -14.67
N ARG A 69 -16.49 9.86 -14.17
CA ARG A 69 -15.98 9.90 -12.79
C ARG A 69 -14.64 9.18 -12.69
N PRO A 70 -13.85 9.40 -11.63
CA PRO A 70 -12.63 8.61 -11.41
C PRO A 70 -12.94 7.11 -11.27
N ALA A 71 -12.10 6.27 -11.88
CA ALA A 71 -12.21 4.82 -11.76
C ALA A 71 -12.04 4.40 -10.31
N ARG A 72 -12.98 3.59 -9.80
CA ARG A 72 -12.87 3.01 -8.46
C ARG A 72 -11.66 2.10 -8.33
N VAL A 73 -11.42 1.34 -9.40
CA VAL A 73 -10.32 0.41 -9.51
C VAL A 73 -9.76 0.40 -10.94
N TYR A 74 -8.45 0.23 -11.10
CA TYR A 74 -7.79 0.28 -12.40
C TYR A 74 -6.50 -0.55 -12.42
N HIS A 75 -5.99 -0.84 -13.61
CA HIS A 75 -4.70 -1.50 -13.81
C HIS A 75 -3.65 -0.47 -14.22
N ILE A 76 -2.39 -0.79 -13.91
CA ILE A 76 -1.22 -0.15 -14.50
C ILE A 76 -0.39 -1.22 -15.21
N PRO A 77 0.47 -0.84 -16.17
CA PRO A 77 1.35 -1.79 -16.84
C PRO A 77 2.21 -2.57 -15.84
N SER A 78 2.44 -3.84 -16.14
CA SER A 78 3.47 -4.64 -15.47
C SER A 78 4.85 -4.02 -15.71
N SER A 79 5.78 -4.31 -14.80
CA SER A 79 7.19 -3.90 -14.91
C SER A 79 8.14 -5.07 -14.70
N HIS A 80 7.73 -6.06 -13.92
CA HIS A 80 8.55 -7.18 -13.51
C HIS A 80 7.74 -8.46 -13.55
N LYS A 81 8.46 -9.57 -13.66
CA LYS A 81 7.95 -10.92 -13.45
C LYS A 81 8.59 -11.51 -12.19
N ILE A 82 7.81 -12.32 -11.48
CA ILE A 82 8.25 -13.12 -10.35
C ILE A 82 7.98 -14.60 -10.63
N GLU A 83 9.00 -15.40 -10.33
CA GLU A 83 8.97 -16.84 -10.39
C GLU A 83 9.43 -17.39 -9.04
N ILE A 84 8.66 -18.34 -8.50
CA ILE A 84 8.93 -18.96 -7.21
C ILE A 84 8.87 -20.47 -7.41
N GLU A 85 9.99 -21.15 -7.18
CA GLU A 85 10.01 -22.61 -7.17
C GLU A 85 9.64 -23.10 -5.76
N ASN A 86 8.72 -24.07 -5.70
CA ASN A 86 8.22 -24.65 -4.45
C ASN A 86 7.57 -23.62 -3.49
N PRO A 87 6.50 -22.91 -3.92
CA PRO A 87 5.77 -21.99 -3.06
C PRO A 87 5.20 -22.71 -1.83
N VAL A 88 5.08 -21.99 -0.71
CA VAL A 88 4.53 -22.56 0.54
C VAL A 88 3.03 -22.27 0.72
N CYS A 89 2.48 -21.31 -0.01
CA CYS A 89 1.05 -21.02 -0.03
C CYS A 89 0.32 -21.85 -1.12
N ILE A 90 -0.96 -22.13 -0.87
CA ILE A 90 -1.83 -22.80 -1.84
C ILE A 90 -2.09 -21.85 -3.02
N GLN A 91 -2.00 -22.37 -4.24
CA GLN A 91 -2.30 -21.61 -5.45
C GLN A 91 -3.75 -21.10 -5.44
N ASN A 92 -3.97 -19.86 -5.88
CA ASN A 92 -5.25 -19.15 -5.96
C ASN A 92 -5.82 -18.58 -4.65
N GLU A 93 -5.08 -18.63 -3.54
CA GLU A 93 -5.41 -17.79 -2.38
C GLU A 93 -4.97 -16.32 -2.60
N PRO A 94 -5.63 -15.33 -1.98
CA PRO A 94 -5.23 -13.92 -2.12
C PRO A 94 -3.91 -13.59 -1.41
N PHE A 95 -3.43 -14.44 -0.50
CA PHE A 95 -2.22 -14.20 0.31
C PHE A 95 -1.12 -15.21 -0.06
N THR A 96 -0.58 -15.07 -1.27
CA THR A 96 0.47 -15.95 -1.79
C THR A 96 1.88 -15.46 -1.46
N ASP A 97 2.86 -16.31 -1.74
CA ASP A 97 4.28 -15.96 -1.70
C ASP A 97 4.60 -14.76 -2.62
N GLU A 98 4.01 -14.69 -3.81
CA GLU A 98 4.17 -13.54 -4.71
C GLU A 98 3.62 -12.26 -4.10
N ALA A 99 2.46 -12.33 -3.45
CA ALA A 99 1.84 -11.18 -2.80
C ALA A 99 2.75 -10.60 -1.71
N LEU A 100 3.35 -11.46 -0.88
CA LEU A 100 4.34 -11.05 0.11
C LEU A 100 5.48 -10.26 -0.55
N ILE A 101 6.14 -10.85 -1.56
CA ILE A 101 7.31 -10.24 -2.18
C ILE A 101 6.95 -8.89 -2.83
N VAL A 102 5.82 -8.82 -3.53
CA VAL A 102 5.33 -7.58 -4.14
C VAL A 102 5.05 -6.51 -3.09
N TYR A 103 4.45 -6.87 -1.96
CA TYR A 103 4.17 -5.91 -0.89
C TYR A 103 5.43 -5.48 -0.12
N LEU A 104 6.43 -6.36 0.04
CA LEU A 104 7.73 -5.98 0.61
C LEU A 104 8.47 -5.02 -0.32
N LEU A 105 8.46 -5.27 -1.63
CA LEU A 105 9.03 -4.32 -2.60
C LEU A 105 8.31 -2.97 -2.55
N ALA A 106 6.97 -2.98 -2.51
CA ALA A 106 6.20 -1.74 -2.37
C ALA A 106 6.58 -0.97 -1.09
N TYR A 107 6.74 -1.67 0.03
CA TYR A 107 7.19 -1.09 1.29
C TYR A 107 8.59 -0.48 1.19
N LEU A 108 9.57 -1.22 0.64
CA LEU A 108 10.97 -0.77 0.54
C LEU A 108 11.11 0.43 -0.38
N TYR A 109 10.41 0.44 -1.52
CA TYR A 109 10.45 1.52 -2.50
C TYR A 109 9.47 2.66 -2.21
N GLY A 110 8.72 2.59 -1.09
CA GLY A 110 7.80 3.65 -0.68
C GLY A 110 6.75 3.93 -1.75
N THR A 111 6.29 2.89 -2.44
CA THR A 111 5.33 2.99 -3.55
C THR A 111 4.17 2.01 -3.32
N ARG A 112 3.30 1.82 -4.31
CA ARG A 112 2.31 0.76 -4.31
C ARG A 112 2.52 -0.11 -5.54
N LEU A 113 2.65 -1.42 -5.29
CA LEU A 113 2.74 -2.44 -6.32
C LEU A 113 1.61 -3.44 -6.14
N GLN A 114 1.16 -4.02 -7.25
CA GLN A 114 0.23 -5.15 -7.25
C GLN A 114 0.57 -6.12 -8.36
N ILE A 115 0.16 -7.37 -8.16
CA ILE A 115 0.14 -8.40 -9.20
C ILE A 115 -0.75 -7.91 -10.35
N SER A 116 -0.35 -8.17 -11.59
CA SER A 116 -1.01 -7.68 -12.82
C SER A 116 -2.52 -7.97 -12.88
N ASP A 117 -2.91 -9.12 -12.34
CA ASP A 117 -4.31 -9.60 -12.32
C ASP A 117 -5.17 -8.85 -11.29
N TRP A 118 -4.54 -8.08 -10.39
CA TRP A 118 -5.20 -7.30 -9.36
C TRP A 118 -5.30 -5.83 -9.76
N LYS A 119 -6.16 -5.10 -9.05
CA LYS A 119 -6.48 -3.71 -9.37
C LYS A 119 -6.08 -2.77 -8.26
N PHE A 120 -5.55 -1.63 -8.67
CA PHE A 120 -5.29 -0.49 -7.81
C PHE A 120 -6.58 0.23 -7.47
N GLU A 121 -6.59 0.87 -6.30
CA GLU A 121 -7.63 1.78 -5.82
C GLU A 121 -6.94 3.05 -5.29
N GLY A 122 -7.57 4.22 -5.41
CA GLY A 122 -6.96 5.48 -5.01
C GLY A 122 -5.75 5.86 -5.87
N ARG A 123 -4.97 6.85 -5.44
CA ARG A 123 -3.76 7.31 -6.16
C ARG A 123 -2.57 6.37 -5.91
N ILE A 124 -1.60 6.34 -6.81
CA ILE A 124 -0.37 5.54 -6.63
C ILE A 124 0.81 6.50 -6.46
N PRO A 125 1.53 6.45 -5.32
CA PRO A 125 2.79 7.19 -5.19
C PRO A 125 3.82 6.61 -6.16
N ILE A 126 4.23 7.40 -7.15
CA ILE A 126 5.26 6.99 -8.11
C ILE A 126 6.63 7.33 -7.55
N LYS A 127 6.78 8.50 -6.93
CA LYS A 127 7.97 8.84 -6.14
C LYS A 127 7.91 8.12 -4.78
N PRO A 128 9.04 7.61 -4.26
CA PRO A 128 9.09 7.05 -2.92
C PRO A 128 8.56 8.05 -1.88
N VAL A 129 7.62 7.61 -1.04
CA VAL A 129 7.08 8.42 0.07
C VAL A 129 7.67 8.06 1.43
N ASN A 130 8.56 7.06 1.48
CA ASN A 130 9.24 6.63 2.69
C ASN A 130 10.63 7.27 2.79
N ASN A 131 11.22 7.24 3.98
CA ASN A 131 12.59 7.71 4.23
C ASN A 131 13.60 6.55 4.23
N ILE A 132 13.36 5.52 3.42
CA ILE A 132 14.22 4.33 3.35
C ILE A 132 15.24 4.54 2.23
N SER A 133 16.53 4.58 2.59
CA SER A 133 17.64 4.59 1.65
C SER A 133 18.49 3.35 1.88
N ILE A 134 18.41 2.40 0.97
CA ILE A 134 19.07 1.09 1.07
C ILE A 134 19.66 0.68 -0.28
N THR A 135 20.77 -0.05 -0.24
CA THR A 135 21.41 -0.59 -1.44
C THR A 135 20.63 -1.78 -2.00
N GLU A 136 20.85 -2.11 -3.26
CA GLU A 136 20.24 -3.27 -3.89
C GLU A 136 20.60 -4.59 -3.17
N ASP A 137 21.86 -4.77 -2.78
CA ASP A 137 22.29 -5.94 -2.00
C ASP A 137 21.53 -6.04 -0.65
N ALA A 138 21.33 -4.90 0.01
CA ALA A 138 20.57 -4.86 1.27
C ALA A 138 19.08 -5.19 1.04
N ILE A 139 18.49 -4.74 -0.08
CA ILE A 139 17.13 -5.12 -0.49
C ILE A 139 17.04 -6.63 -0.67
N ILE A 140 17.93 -7.24 -1.46
CA ILE A 140 17.92 -8.67 -1.75
C ILE A 140 18.11 -9.48 -0.47
N HIS A 141 19.06 -9.07 0.38
CA HIS A 141 19.29 -9.70 1.68
C HIS A 141 18.05 -9.61 2.59
N PHE A 142 17.41 -8.44 2.66
CA PHE A 142 16.18 -8.24 3.43
C PHE A 142 15.02 -9.10 2.91
N LEU A 143 14.79 -9.12 1.58
CA LEU A 143 13.76 -9.97 0.97
C LEU A 143 13.99 -11.45 1.26
N SER A 144 15.22 -11.93 1.13
CA SER A 144 15.62 -13.30 1.44
C SER A 144 15.37 -13.62 2.92
N HIS A 145 15.77 -12.72 3.83
CA HIS A 145 15.58 -12.88 5.26
C HIS A 145 14.09 -12.98 5.63
N VAL A 146 13.26 -12.04 5.17
CA VAL A 146 11.82 -12.04 5.46
C VAL A 146 11.12 -13.24 4.83
N TYR A 147 11.49 -13.62 3.61
CA TYR A 147 10.90 -14.79 2.97
C TYR A 147 11.26 -16.09 3.69
N ASN A 148 12.49 -16.24 4.17
CA ASN A 148 12.87 -17.39 5.01
C ASN A 148 12.05 -17.46 6.31
N TRP A 149 11.80 -16.31 6.95
CA TRP A 149 10.94 -16.24 8.13
C TRP A 149 9.48 -16.58 7.79
N TRP A 150 8.93 -16.01 6.71
CA TRP A 150 7.58 -16.28 6.21
C TRP A 150 7.29 -17.77 5.99
N ARG A 151 8.24 -18.49 5.40
CA ARG A 151 8.10 -19.94 5.14
C ARG A 151 7.93 -20.76 6.42
N LYS A 152 8.40 -20.26 7.57
CA LYS A 152 8.26 -20.92 8.89
C LYS A 152 6.95 -20.59 9.59
N LEU A 153 6.20 -19.59 9.10
CA LEU A 153 4.93 -19.16 9.69
C LEU A 153 3.80 -20.14 9.39
N THR A 154 2.78 -20.15 10.25
CA THR A 154 1.50 -20.81 9.98
C THR A 154 0.70 -20.05 8.92
N GLN A 155 -0.29 -20.70 8.28
CA GLN A 155 -1.13 -20.05 7.27
C GLN A 155 -1.88 -18.82 7.82
N SER A 156 -2.31 -18.87 9.08
CA SER A 156 -2.98 -17.73 9.74
C SER A 156 -2.03 -16.54 9.90
N GLN A 157 -0.80 -16.79 10.37
CA GLN A 157 0.23 -15.75 10.55
C GLN A 157 0.65 -15.13 9.22
N ARG A 158 0.81 -15.95 8.17
CA ARG A 158 1.08 -15.49 6.81
C ARG A 158 -0.01 -14.56 6.31
N THR A 159 -1.27 -14.97 6.43
CA THR A 159 -2.42 -14.14 6.06
C THR A 159 -2.40 -12.78 6.77
N LYS A 160 -2.19 -12.78 8.09
CA LYS A 160 -2.10 -11.53 8.88
C LYS A 160 -0.95 -10.64 8.41
N PHE A 161 0.24 -11.20 8.22
CA PHE A 161 1.42 -10.43 7.83
C PHE A 161 1.30 -9.84 6.41
N ALA A 162 0.82 -10.62 5.43
CA ALA A 162 0.57 -10.09 4.09
C ALA A 162 -0.50 -9.00 4.10
N ASN A 163 -1.56 -9.16 4.90
CA ASN A 163 -2.60 -8.14 5.03
C ASN A 163 -2.08 -6.86 5.72
N ILE A 164 -1.21 -6.99 6.73
CA ILE A 164 -0.52 -5.85 7.36
C ILE A 164 0.24 -5.05 6.31
N LEU A 165 1.06 -5.71 5.50
CA LEU A 165 1.81 -5.05 4.43
C LEU A 165 0.88 -4.43 3.39
N TYR A 166 -0.18 -5.13 2.99
CA TYR A 166 -1.18 -4.60 2.05
C TYR A 166 -1.80 -3.30 2.56
N VAL A 167 -2.32 -3.29 3.79
CA VAL A 167 -3.00 -2.12 4.39
C VAL A 167 -2.01 -0.97 4.60
N HIS A 168 -0.78 -1.26 5.03
CA HIS A 168 0.28 -0.26 5.17
C HIS A 168 0.60 0.42 3.83
N ASN A 169 0.81 -0.37 2.77
CA ASN A 169 1.09 0.17 1.43
C ASN A 169 -0.12 0.90 0.84
N ARG A 170 -1.35 0.43 1.12
CA ARG A 170 -2.59 1.10 0.73
C ARG A 170 -2.73 2.47 1.37
N ALA A 171 -2.29 2.65 2.62
CA ALA A 171 -2.41 3.92 3.31
C ALA A 171 -1.74 5.07 2.54
N ASN A 172 -0.64 4.78 1.83
CA ASN A 172 0.07 5.75 0.99
C ASN A 172 -0.71 6.17 -0.28
N SER A 173 -1.78 5.43 -0.62
CA SER A 173 -2.71 5.75 -1.72
C SER A 173 -3.92 6.58 -1.28
N LEU A 174 -4.05 6.87 0.02
CA LEU A 174 -5.16 7.66 0.53
C LEU A 174 -4.86 9.14 0.35
N GLU A 175 -5.91 9.91 0.06
CA GLU A 175 -5.80 11.34 -0.19
C GLU A 175 -5.78 12.13 1.10
N TRP A 176 -6.59 11.71 2.07
CA TRP A 176 -6.76 12.41 3.32
C TRP A 176 -5.88 11.85 4.44
N ASP A 177 -5.26 12.75 5.21
CA ASP A 177 -4.31 12.37 6.26
C ASP A 177 -4.97 11.58 7.40
N TRP A 178 -6.23 11.89 7.74
CA TRP A 178 -6.98 11.14 8.76
C TRP A 178 -7.30 9.71 8.30
N ASP A 179 -7.68 9.51 7.03
CA ASP A 179 -7.88 8.17 6.45
C ASP A 179 -6.57 7.37 6.47
N MET A 180 -5.47 8.02 6.07
CA MET A 180 -4.12 7.46 6.15
C MET A 180 -3.77 7.06 7.58
N PHE A 181 -3.99 7.95 8.56
CA PHE A 181 -3.75 7.68 9.97
C PHE A 181 -4.57 6.50 10.48
N LEU A 182 -5.86 6.43 10.16
CA LEU A 182 -6.72 5.30 10.55
C LEU A 182 -6.16 3.97 10.05
N HIS A 183 -5.71 3.92 8.79
CA HIS A 183 -5.11 2.71 8.22
C HIS A 183 -3.78 2.35 8.87
N GLN A 184 -2.90 3.34 9.08
CA GLN A 184 -1.62 3.11 9.76
C GLN A 184 -1.81 2.67 11.21
N TYR A 185 -2.82 3.22 11.88
CA TYR A 185 -3.17 2.82 13.24
C TYR A 185 -3.74 1.39 13.29
N MET A 186 -4.58 1.00 12.33
CA MET A 186 -5.03 -0.40 12.20
C MET A 186 -3.84 -1.36 11.95
N VAL A 187 -2.89 -0.95 11.12
CA VAL A 187 -1.65 -1.69 10.88
C VAL A 187 -0.87 -1.87 12.17
N PHE A 188 -0.73 -0.81 12.96
CA PHE A 188 -0.06 -0.86 14.25
C PHE A 188 -0.73 -1.88 15.21
N ASP A 189 -2.05 -1.82 15.39
CA ASP A 189 -2.77 -2.77 16.24
C ASP A 189 -2.63 -4.22 15.72
N ALA A 190 -2.62 -4.41 14.39
CA ALA A 190 -2.41 -5.71 13.76
C ALA A 190 -0.96 -6.23 13.95
N LEU A 191 0.05 -5.37 13.90
CA LEU A 191 1.44 -5.71 14.21
C LEU A 191 1.57 -6.15 15.67
N TYR A 192 0.92 -5.46 16.60
CA TYR A 192 0.92 -5.86 18.00
C TYR A 192 0.24 -7.22 18.21
N ALA A 193 -0.90 -7.46 17.55
CA ALA A 193 -1.59 -8.73 17.60
C ALA A 193 -0.72 -9.88 17.07
N LEU A 194 -0.04 -9.68 15.93
CA LEU A 194 0.89 -10.66 15.37
C LEU A 194 2.11 -10.88 16.28
N HIS A 195 2.69 -9.82 16.83
CA HIS A 195 3.79 -9.91 17.79
C HIS A 195 3.41 -10.74 19.03
N SER A 196 2.19 -10.54 19.54
CA SER A 196 1.66 -11.25 20.72
C SER A 196 1.48 -12.75 20.49
N GLU A 197 1.40 -13.21 19.25
CA GLU A 197 1.39 -14.66 18.95
C GLU A 197 2.77 -15.29 19.14
N PHE A 198 3.83 -14.54 18.88
CA PHE A 198 5.21 -14.99 19.08
C PHE A 198 5.67 -14.75 20.52
N ASN A 199 5.19 -13.67 21.15
CA ASN A 199 5.54 -13.26 22.50
C ASN A 199 4.25 -12.99 23.31
N PRO A 200 3.56 -14.03 23.79
CA PRO A 200 2.31 -13.87 24.52
C PRO A 200 2.49 -13.01 25.77
N PRO A 201 1.74 -11.90 25.92
CA PRO A 201 1.84 -11.06 27.09
C PRO A 201 1.16 -11.75 28.29
N ALA A 202 1.67 -11.52 29.50
CA ALA A 202 1.07 -12.06 30.73
C ALA A 202 -0.33 -11.50 31.02
N GLN A 203 -0.59 -10.26 30.59
CA GLN A 203 -1.88 -9.58 30.69
C GLN A 203 -2.11 -8.76 29.41
N THR A 204 -3.36 -8.53 29.04
CA THR A 204 -3.67 -7.67 27.88
C THR A 204 -3.33 -6.22 28.21
N PRO A 205 -2.31 -5.62 27.58
CA PRO A 205 -1.91 -4.26 27.89
C PRO A 205 -2.88 -3.24 27.32
N LYS A 206 -2.89 -2.05 27.94
CA LYS A 206 -3.63 -0.90 27.43
C LYS A 206 -3.04 -0.43 26.10
N LEU A 207 -3.81 0.35 25.35
CA LEU A 207 -3.41 0.80 24.01
C LEU A 207 -2.01 1.46 23.98
N LYS A 208 -1.78 2.48 24.81
CA LYS A 208 -0.49 3.17 24.88
C LYS A 208 0.67 2.24 25.23
N GLU A 209 0.39 1.23 26.05
CA GLU A 209 1.38 0.24 26.47
C GLU A 209 1.73 -0.72 25.32
N ARG A 210 0.81 -1.05 24.42
CA ARG A 210 1.10 -1.80 23.18
C ARG A 210 2.16 -1.08 22.33
N LEU A 211 2.04 0.25 22.18
CA LEU A 211 3.00 1.08 21.44
C LEU A 211 4.37 0.99 22.10
N ASN A 212 4.43 1.21 23.41
CA ASN A 212 5.67 1.12 24.18
C ASN A 212 6.34 -0.25 24.08
N ILE A 213 5.56 -1.34 24.13
CA ILE A 213 6.08 -2.71 24.00
C ILE A 213 6.74 -2.86 22.64
N LEU A 214 6.03 -2.59 21.54
CA LEU A 214 6.61 -2.74 20.20
C LEU A 214 7.84 -1.85 20.01
N CYS A 215 7.78 -0.58 20.43
CA CYS A 215 8.94 0.30 20.32
C CYS A 215 10.16 -0.23 21.08
N ARG A 216 9.97 -0.73 22.30
CA ARG A 216 11.05 -1.33 23.10
C ARG A 216 11.61 -2.60 22.45
N GLU A 217 10.76 -3.55 22.09
CA GLU A 217 11.18 -4.86 21.55
C GLU A 217 11.91 -4.72 20.21
N TYR A 218 11.52 -3.72 19.39
CA TYR A 218 12.15 -3.46 18.09
C TYR A 218 13.18 -2.31 18.12
N SER A 219 13.60 -1.86 19.31
CA SER A 219 14.62 -0.82 19.50
C SER A 219 14.31 0.49 18.76
N ILE A 220 13.05 0.90 18.76
CA ILE A 220 12.55 2.14 18.16
C ILE A 220 12.44 3.19 19.28
N ASP A 221 13.29 4.21 19.25
CA ASP A 221 13.24 5.32 20.20
C ASP A 221 12.31 6.43 19.69
N ASN A 222 11.12 6.55 20.29
CA ASN A 222 10.06 7.47 19.85
C ASN A 222 9.09 7.86 20.99
N ALA A 223 9.60 8.05 22.22
CA ALA A 223 8.76 8.25 23.41
C ALA A 223 7.76 9.42 23.27
N ASP A 224 8.18 10.52 22.64
CA ASP A 224 7.32 11.70 22.45
C ASP A 224 6.20 11.42 21.43
N LEU A 225 6.52 10.78 20.30
CA LEU A 225 5.54 10.45 19.25
C LEU A 225 4.44 9.49 19.73
N ILE A 226 4.72 8.63 20.71
CA ILE A 226 3.71 7.73 21.28
C ILE A 226 2.59 8.51 21.96
N ASN A 227 2.91 9.64 22.62
CA ASN A 227 1.92 10.51 23.23
C ASN A 227 1.05 11.18 22.17
N ASP A 228 1.67 11.68 21.10
CA ASP A 228 0.99 12.36 20.00
C ASP A 228 0.05 11.42 19.26
N ILE A 229 0.50 10.21 18.92
CA ILE A 229 -0.34 9.17 18.29
C ILE A 229 -1.53 8.82 19.18
N TYR A 230 -1.29 8.64 20.49
CA TYR A 230 -2.35 8.31 21.44
C TYR A 230 -3.39 9.43 21.55
N LYS A 231 -2.94 10.69 21.60
CA LYS A 231 -3.81 11.87 21.62
C LYS A 231 -4.62 11.99 20.33
N ALA A 232 -3.96 11.97 19.17
CA ALA A 232 -4.61 12.05 17.86
C ALA A 232 -5.66 10.95 17.67
N ARG A 233 -5.36 9.72 18.11
CA ARG A 233 -6.33 8.63 18.12
C ARG A 233 -7.53 8.94 18.99
N ASN A 234 -7.33 9.43 20.21
CA ASN A 234 -8.46 9.70 21.10
C ASN A 234 -9.36 10.84 20.57
N GLU A 235 -8.76 11.94 20.12
CA GLU A 235 -9.47 13.05 19.49
C GLU A 235 -10.26 12.57 18.26
N LEU A 236 -9.64 11.76 17.39
CA LEU A 236 -10.28 11.28 16.18
C LEU A 236 -11.44 10.30 16.46
N PHE A 237 -11.23 9.32 17.35
CA PHE A 237 -12.21 8.26 17.57
C PHE A 237 -13.32 8.63 18.56
N HIS A 238 -13.06 9.52 19.52
CA HIS A 238 -14.03 9.88 20.55
C HIS A 238 -14.66 11.24 20.35
N GLU A 239 -13.96 12.16 19.69
CA GLU A 239 -14.41 13.55 19.54
C GLU A 239 -14.66 13.91 18.06
N ALA A 240 -14.37 12.99 17.13
CA ALA A 240 -14.44 13.21 15.69
C ALA A 240 -13.61 14.43 15.23
N MET A 241 -12.50 14.69 15.92
CA MET A 241 -11.59 15.80 15.64
C MET A 241 -10.28 15.34 15.00
N TRP A 242 -9.76 16.09 14.04
CA TRP A 242 -8.43 15.87 13.48
C TRP A 242 -7.47 16.99 13.91
N VAL A 243 -6.48 16.61 14.72
CA VAL A 243 -5.35 17.41 15.24
C VAL A 243 -5.74 18.85 15.60
N GLU A 244 -6.13 19.03 16.86
CA GLU A 244 -6.39 20.30 17.56
C GLU A 244 -7.31 21.37 16.91
N PHE A 245 -7.55 21.45 15.60
CA PHE A 245 -8.34 22.53 14.98
C PHE A 245 -8.96 22.25 13.61
N SER A 246 -8.83 21.04 13.03
CA SER A 246 -9.21 20.83 11.63
C SER A 246 -10.35 19.84 11.44
N THR A 247 -11.56 20.36 11.23
CA THR A 247 -12.63 19.58 10.58
C THR A 247 -12.45 19.68 9.06
N ILE A 248 -12.65 18.57 8.35
CA ILE A 248 -12.58 18.54 6.88
C ILE A 248 -13.52 19.59 6.29
N GLY A 249 -13.00 20.44 5.41
CA GLY A 249 -13.75 21.54 4.80
C GLY A 249 -13.80 22.85 5.60
N PHE A 250 -13.22 22.90 6.81
CA PHE A 250 -13.18 24.11 7.66
C PHE A 250 -11.79 24.80 7.67
N GLY A 251 -10.88 24.38 6.80
CA GLY A 251 -9.59 25.06 6.61
C GLY A 251 -9.78 26.49 6.10
N SER A 252 -9.04 27.45 6.66
CA SER A 252 -9.08 28.84 6.18
C SER A 252 -8.50 28.95 4.77
N SER A 253 -9.07 29.83 3.95
CA SER A 253 -8.61 30.16 2.59
C SER A 253 -7.19 30.72 2.50
N ASN A 254 -6.46 30.91 3.60
CA ASN A 254 -5.11 31.48 3.60
C ASN A 254 -3.99 30.46 3.26
N GLN A 255 -4.29 29.41 2.49
CA GLN A 255 -3.28 28.47 2.03
C GLN A 255 -2.77 28.86 0.64
N ASN A 256 -1.44 28.83 0.45
CA ASN A 256 -0.77 29.22 -0.80
C ASN A 256 -1.02 28.27 -1.99
N ALA A 257 -1.93 27.29 -1.84
CA ALA A 257 -2.37 26.38 -2.89
C ALA A 257 -3.86 26.03 -2.67
N TYR A 258 -4.65 26.12 -3.74
CA TYR A 258 -6.07 25.78 -3.73
C TYR A 258 -6.32 24.54 -4.61
N GLN A 259 -7.04 23.56 -4.08
CA GLN A 259 -7.66 22.52 -4.89
C GLN A 259 -8.96 23.10 -5.46
N LEU A 260 -8.97 23.45 -6.74
CA LEU A 260 -10.18 23.96 -7.41
C LEU A 260 -10.85 22.82 -8.19
N PRO A 261 -12.12 22.48 -7.90
CA PRO A 261 -12.84 21.50 -8.68
C PRO A 261 -13.01 22.01 -10.12
N HIS A 262 -12.38 21.33 -11.07
CA HIS A 262 -12.34 21.77 -12.48
C HIS A 262 -13.73 21.94 -13.14
N HIS A 263 -14.77 21.33 -12.57
CA HIS A 263 -16.16 21.43 -13.06
C HIS A 263 -16.99 22.53 -12.39
N LEU A 264 -16.41 23.25 -11.42
CA LEU A 264 -17.03 24.40 -10.75
C LEU A 264 -16.37 25.73 -11.16
N ILE A 265 -15.51 25.70 -12.18
CA ILE A 265 -14.85 26.87 -12.78
C ILE A 265 -15.53 27.19 -14.12
#